data_AF-A0A3G8RAT7-F1
#
_entry.id   AF-A0A3G8RAT7-F1
#
_cell.length_a   1.000
_cell.length_b   1.000
_cell.length_c   1.000
_cell.angle_alpha   90.00
_cell.angle_beta   90.00
_cell.angle_gamma   90.00
#
_symmetry.space_group_name_H-M   'P 1'
#
loop_
_entity.id
_entity.type
_entity.pdbx_description
1 polymer ?
#
loop_
_entity_poly.entity_id
_entity_poly.type
_entity_poly.pdbx_seq_one_letter_code
_entity_poly.pdbx_strand_id
1 'polypeptide(L)'
;MTNKKVLDNKHKAPLPSEEDAGLIKMCVLLTLVLDVLERDIRIMNISPLKMPDLYIRSLTGVQQRVTVQLAETKARMKRQGVKIYSEIRNHEGVEVLYVCRGYQRRFFMLSSFARSEVRRKLGYYLGIDLTQDYAPL
;
A
#
# COMPACT_ATOMS: atom_id res chain seq x y z
N MET A 1 40.80 -42.09 4.30
CA MET A 1 39.54 -42.67 4.81
C MET A 1 38.60 -41.54 5.18
N THR A 2 37.37 -41.68 4.74
CA THR A 2 36.37 -40.66 4.43
C THR A 2 35.50 -40.34 5.65
N ASN A 3 35.23 -39.06 5.94
CA ASN A 3 33.88 -38.58 6.31
C ASN A 3 33.87 -37.07 6.59
N LYS A 4 33.46 -36.28 5.59
CA LYS A 4 32.96 -34.92 5.83
C LYS A 4 31.44 -35.04 5.84
N LYS A 5 30.86 -35.05 7.05
CA LYS A 5 29.41 -35.05 7.26
C LYS A 5 28.79 -33.93 6.43
N VAL A 6 28.01 -34.32 5.44
CA VAL A 6 27.00 -33.50 4.78
C VAL A 6 25.99 -33.12 5.86
N LEU A 7 26.03 -31.87 6.33
CA LEU A 7 24.89 -31.30 7.02
C LEU A 7 23.90 -30.80 5.96
N ASP A 8 22.88 -31.62 5.74
CA ASP A 8 21.62 -31.28 5.09
C ASP A 8 21.05 -29.97 5.65
N ASN A 9 21.21 -28.88 4.91
CA ASN A 9 20.57 -27.61 5.23
C ASN A 9 19.15 -27.59 4.64
N LYS A 10 18.22 -28.33 5.25
CA LYS A 10 16.85 -28.53 4.75
C LYS A 10 15.84 -27.44 5.09
N HIS A 11 16.21 -26.26 5.63
CA HIS A 11 15.25 -25.23 6.04
C HIS A 11 15.61 -23.81 5.55
N LYS A 12 15.99 -23.65 4.28
CA LYS A 12 16.03 -22.31 3.69
C LYS A 12 14.59 -21.88 3.39
N ALA A 13 14.09 -20.91 4.15
CA ALA A 13 12.84 -20.23 3.84
C ALA A 13 12.82 -19.86 2.35
N PRO A 14 11.73 -20.13 1.61
CA PRO A 14 11.61 -19.66 0.24
C PRO A 14 11.93 -18.17 0.24
N LEU A 15 12.86 -17.78 -0.64
CA LEU A 15 13.14 -16.36 -0.86
C LEU A 15 11.79 -15.70 -1.16
N PRO A 16 11.46 -14.59 -0.48
CA PRO A 16 10.22 -13.90 -0.79
C PRO A 16 10.28 -13.54 -2.27
N SER A 17 9.25 -13.91 -3.02
CA SER A 17 9.18 -13.39 -4.37
C SER A 17 8.99 -11.88 -4.30
N GLU A 18 9.60 -11.13 -5.21
CA GLU A 18 9.36 -9.68 -5.30
C GLU A 18 7.86 -9.37 -5.43
N GLU A 19 7.08 -10.32 -5.96
CA GLU A 19 5.63 -10.26 -6.03
C GLU A 19 4.95 -10.20 -4.65
N ASP A 20 5.40 -10.99 -3.67
CA ASP A 20 4.78 -11.03 -2.33
C ASP A 20 4.96 -9.69 -1.61
N ALA A 21 6.18 -9.12 -1.67
CA ALA A 21 6.47 -7.79 -1.15
C ALA A 21 5.71 -6.69 -1.92
N GLY A 22 5.55 -6.87 -3.23
CA GLY A 22 4.74 -6.00 -4.08
C GLY A 22 3.26 -5.96 -3.66
N LEU A 23 2.69 -7.09 -3.25
CA LEU A 23 1.31 -7.13 -2.75
C LEU A 23 1.15 -6.41 -1.41
N ILE A 24 2.09 -6.60 -0.48
CA ILE A 24 2.08 -5.88 0.79
C ILE A 24 2.17 -4.37 0.54
N LYS A 25 3.12 -3.94 -0.30
CA LYS A 25 3.27 -2.54 -0.70
C LYS A 25 1.97 -1.98 -1.27
N MET A 26 1.33 -2.70 -2.21
CA MET A 26 0.09 -2.26 -2.83
C MET A 26 -1.06 -2.17 -1.82
N CYS A 27 -1.21 -3.17 -0.94
CA CYS A 27 -2.25 -3.17 0.09
C CYS A 27 -2.10 -1.98 1.05
N VAL A 28 -0.88 -1.72 1.53
CA VAL A 28 -0.58 -0.57 2.39
C VAL A 28 -0.89 0.73 1.67
N LEU A 29 -0.37 0.90 0.44
CA LEU A 29 -0.57 2.12 -0.33
C LEU A 29 -2.06 2.42 -0.59
N LEU A 30 -2.83 1.41 -1.00
CA LEU A 30 -4.27 1.58 -1.24
C LEU A 30 -5.02 1.95 0.03
N THR A 31 -4.63 1.39 1.19
CA THR A 31 -5.23 1.76 2.47
C THR A 31 -4.93 3.22 2.80
N LEU A 32 -3.69 3.67 2.63
CA LEU A 32 -3.32 5.08 2.82
C LEU A 32 -4.06 6.04 1.88
N VAL A 33 -4.27 5.64 0.63
CA VAL A 33 -5.07 6.43 -0.33
C VAL A 33 -6.51 6.58 0.16
N LEU A 34 -7.13 5.51 0.68
CA LEU A 34 -8.47 5.58 1.26
C LEU A 34 -8.52 6.52 2.46
N ASP A 35 -7.54 6.46 3.36
CA ASP A 35 -7.49 7.34 4.53
C ASP A 35 -7.40 8.83 4.15
N VAL A 36 -6.63 9.14 3.10
CA VAL A 36 -6.52 10.51 2.57
C VAL A 36 -7.84 10.94 1.93
N LEU A 37 -8.45 10.12 1.07
CA LEU A 37 -9.74 10.42 0.45
C LEU A 37 -10.83 10.66 1.49
N GLU A 38 -10.89 9.80 2.49
CA GLU A 38 -11.84 9.90 3.59
C GLU A 38 -11.66 11.22 4.35
N ARG A 39 -10.41 11.61 4.65
CA ARG A 39 -10.09 12.89 5.29
C ARG A 39 -10.49 14.08 4.42
N ASP A 40 -10.13 14.06 3.15
CA ASP A 40 -10.39 15.15 2.21
C ASP A 40 -11.89 15.35 1.98
N ILE A 41 -12.65 14.27 1.80
CA ILE A 41 -14.11 14.31 1.71
C ILE A 41 -14.72 14.96 2.95
N ARG A 42 -14.29 14.55 4.16
CA ARG A 42 -14.78 15.16 5.41
C ARG A 42 -14.46 16.65 5.49
N ILE A 43 -13.24 17.06 5.11
CA ILE A 43 -12.84 18.47 5.10
C ILE A 43 -13.69 19.26 4.11
N MET A 44 -13.90 18.74 2.89
CA MET A 44 -14.73 19.41 1.88
C MET A 44 -16.17 19.56 2.33
N ASN A 45 -16.70 18.58 3.06
CA ASN A 45 -18.08 18.60 3.56
C ASN A 45 -18.35 19.72 4.58
N ILE A 46 -17.33 20.14 5.33
CA ILE A 46 -17.43 21.23 6.32
C ILE A 46 -16.89 22.57 5.81
N SER A 47 -16.28 22.58 4.62
CA SER A 47 -15.67 23.78 4.07
C SER A 47 -16.71 24.67 3.38
N PRO A 48 -16.60 26.00 3.45
CA PRO A 48 -17.52 26.94 2.80
C PRO A 48 -17.25 27.04 1.28
N LEU A 49 -17.38 25.92 0.57
CA LEU A 49 -17.22 25.85 -0.88
C LEU A 49 -18.54 26.19 -1.58
N LYS A 50 -18.46 26.75 -2.79
CA LYS A 50 -19.66 27.06 -3.59
C LYS A 50 -20.41 25.83 -4.07
N MET A 51 -19.69 24.72 -4.32
CA MET A 51 -20.23 23.48 -4.90
C MET A 51 -19.56 22.23 -4.28
N PRO A 52 -19.63 22.03 -2.95
CA PRO A 52 -18.93 20.93 -2.27
C PRO A 52 -19.37 19.55 -2.80
N ASP A 53 -20.65 19.38 -3.12
CA ASP A 53 -21.22 18.12 -3.61
C ASP A 53 -20.53 17.61 -4.89
N LEU A 54 -20.14 18.51 -5.80
CA LEU A 54 -19.48 18.14 -7.05
C LEU A 54 -18.09 17.53 -6.77
N TYR A 55 -17.31 18.19 -5.91
CA TYR A 55 -15.97 17.72 -5.55
C TYR A 55 -16.04 16.42 -4.74
N ILE A 56 -16.97 16.33 -3.79
CA ILE A 56 -17.19 15.13 -2.98
C ILE A 56 -17.59 13.95 -3.86
N ARG A 57 -18.49 14.13 -4.84
CA ARG A 57 -18.87 13.07 -5.79
C ARG A 57 -17.67 12.56 -6.59
N SER A 58 -16.79 13.46 -7.03
CA SER A 58 -15.55 13.09 -7.73
C SER A 58 -14.65 12.20 -6.86
N LEU A 59 -14.35 12.65 -5.64
CA LEU A 59 -13.51 11.89 -4.70
C LEU A 59 -14.16 10.57 -4.26
N THR A 60 -15.48 10.54 -4.07
CA THR A 60 -16.23 9.32 -3.74
C THR A 60 -16.12 8.30 -4.87
N GLY A 61 -16.20 8.75 -6.12
CA GLY A 61 -15.97 7.88 -7.28
C GLY A 61 -14.57 7.28 -7.31
N VAL A 62 -13.54 8.04 -6.92
CA VAL A 62 -12.18 7.50 -6.73
C VAL A 62 -12.15 6.49 -5.58
N GLN A 63 -12.73 6.82 -4.43
CA GLN A 63 -12.76 5.97 -3.23
C GLN A 63 -13.35 4.60 -3.54
N GLN A 64 -14.43 4.54 -4.32
CA GLN A 64 -15.05 3.29 -4.77
C GLN A 64 -14.08 2.44 -5.61
N ARG A 65 -13.40 3.04 -6.59
CA ARG A 65 -12.42 2.32 -7.43
C ARG A 65 -11.24 1.79 -6.62
N VAL A 66 -10.71 2.61 -5.70
CA VAL A 66 -9.62 2.22 -4.79
C VAL A 66 -10.06 1.07 -3.88
N THR A 67 -11.29 1.11 -3.37
CA THR A 67 -11.86 0.05 -2.52
C THR A 67 -11.94 -1.28 -3.26
N VAL A 68 -12.40 -1.27 -4.52
CA VAL A 68 -12.41 -2.46 -5.37
C VAL A 68 -10.99 -2.99 -5.57
N GLN A 69 -10.03 -2.13 -5.94
CA GLN A 69 -8.64 -2.55 -6.12
C GLN A 69 -8.03 -3.12 -4.83
N LEU A 70 -8.38 -2.57 -3.66
CA LEU A 70 -7.92 -3.08 -2.37
C LEU A 70 -8.50 -4.47 -2.08
N ALA A 71 -9.78 -4.69 -2.36
CA ALA A 71 -10.42 -5.99 -2.20
C ALA A 71 -9.76 -7.05 -3.10
N GLU A 72 -9.51 -6.71 -4.36
CA GLU A 72 -8.79 -7.58 -5.31
C GLU A 72 -7.37 -7.90 -4.84
N THR A 73 -6.66 -6.89 -4.33
CA THR A 73 -5.31 -7.04 -3.78
C THR A 73 -5.31 -7.99 -2.58
N LYS A 74 -6.22 -7.81 -1.62
CA LYS A 74 -6.39 -8.70 -0.46
C LYS A 74 -6.77 -10.12 -0.89
N ALA A 75 -7.62 -10.28 -1.91
CA ALA A 75 -7.95 -11.58 -2.46
C ALA A 75 -6.73 -12.27 -3.11
N ARG A 76 -5.88 -11.53 -3.83
CA ARG A 76 -4.62 -12.05 -4.37
C ARG A 76 -3.64 -12.44 -3.27
N MET A 77 -3.51 -11.63 -2.21
CA MET A 77 -2.69 -11.95 -1.03
C MET A 77 -3.13 -13.27 -0.41
N LYS A 78 -4.44 -13.46 -0.20
CA LYS A 78 -5.00 -14.71 0.33
C LYS A 78 -4.64 -15.91 -0.55
N ARG A 79 -4.78 -15.79 -1.88
CA ARG A 79 -4.42 -16.85 -2.83
C ARG A 79 -2.93 -17.19 -2.81
N GLN A 80 -2.05 -16.22 -2.57
CA GLN A 80 -0.60 -16.43 -2.50
C GLN A 80 -0.10 -16.82 -1.10
N GLY A 81 -1.00 -16.99 -0.12
CA GLY A 81 -0.63 -17.37 1.24
C GLY A 81 0.08 -16.25 2.02
N VAL A 82 -0.23 -15.00 1.68
CA VAL A 82 0.29 -13.79 2.33
C VAL A 82 -0.77 -13.23 3.29
N LYS A 83 -0.41 -13.05 4.56
CA LYS A 83 -1.30 -12.52 5.60
C LYS A 83 -0.60 -11.48 6.46
N ILE A 84 -1.15 -10.27 6.53
CA ILE A 84 -0.75 -9.25 7.50
C ILE A 84 -1.35 -9.61 8.86
N TYR A 85 -0.55 -9.53 9.92
CA TYR A 85 -1.02 -9.74 11.30
C TYR A 85 -0.73 -8.56 12.23
N SER A 86 0.15 -7.63 11.83
CA SER A 86 0.37 -6.39 12.55
C SER A 86 0.69 -5.26 11.56
N GLU A 87 0.18 -4.08 11.85
CA GLU A 87 0.48 -2.84 11.14
C GLU A 87 0.64 -1.72 12.15
N ILE A 88 1.78 -1.03 12.10
CA ILE A 88 2.11 0.09 12.98
C ILE A 88 2.37 1.30 12.09
N ARG A 89 1.67 2.40 12.36
CA ARG A 89 1.83 3.66 11.65
C ARG A 89 2.32 4.73 12.60
N ASN A 90 3.39 5.42 12.22
CA ASN A 90 3.95 6.52 12.99
C ASN A 90 4.46 7.63 12.06
N HIS A 91 5.14 8.63 12.62
CA HIS A 91 5.69 9.75 11.85
C HIS A 91 6.83 9.34 10.91
N GLU A 92 7.56 8.27 11.22
CA GLU A 92 8.65 7.74 10.39
C GLU A 92 8.10 6.97 9.18
N GLY A 93 6.99 6.25 9.34
CA GLY A 93 6.42 5.44 8.27
C GLY A 93 5.35 4.44 8.69
N VAL A 94 5.17 3.46 7.81
CA VAL A 94 4.27 2.32 8.01
C VAL A 94 5.08 1.04 8.07
N GLU A 95 5.03 0.37 9.21
CA GLU A 95 5.59 -0.95 9.43
C GLU A 95 4.48 -2.01 9.35
N VAL A 96 4.73 -3.07 8.59
CA VAL A 96 3.83 -4.21 8.46
C VAL A 96 4.57 -5.49 8.78
N LEU A 97 4.02 -6.27 9.71
CA LEU A 97 4.44 -7.65 9.95
C LEU A 97 3.45 -8.59 9.28
N TYR A 98 3.99 -9.51 8.49
CA TYR A 98 3.20 -10.44 7.70
C TYR A 98 3.82 -11.82 7.67
N VAL A 99 3.00 -12.83 7.41
CA VAL A 99 3.42 -14.19 7.15
C VAL A 99 3.24 -14.48 5.66
N CYS A 100 4.26 -15.04 5.03
CA CYS A 100 4.17 -15.61 3.69
C CYS A 100 4.56 -17.09 3.78
N ARG A 101 3.62 -18.00 3.46
CA ARG A 101 3.86 -19.45 3.40
C ARG A 101 4.54 -20.02 4.66
N GLY A 102 4.12 -19.55 5.83
CA GLY A 102 4.65 -19.97 7.14
C GLY A 102 5.85 -19.17 7.66
N TYR A 103 6.40 -18.24 6.87
CA TYR A 103 7.55 -17.43 7.27
C TYR A 103 7.15 -16.01 7.63
N GLN A 104 7.53 -15.58 8.84
CA GLN A 104 7.36 -14.20 9.29
C GLN A 104 8.32 -13.26 8.56
N ARG A 105 7.80 -12.10 8.18
CA ARG A 105 8.54 -11.05 7.48
C ARG A 105 8.05 -9.68 7.92
N ARG A 106 8.89 -8.69 7.66
CA ARG A 106 8.64 -7.27 7.90
C ARG A 106 8.70 -6.50 6.59
N PHE A 107 7.80 -5.55 6.43
CA PHE A 107 7.80 -4.55 5.39
C PHE A 107 7.79 -3.18 6.07
N PHE A 108 8.52 -2.22 5.52
CA PHE A 108 8.53 -0.85 6.02
C PHE A 108 8.46 0.14 4.85
N MET A 109 7.65 1.17 5.02
CA MET A 109 7.50 2.26 4.05
C MET A 109 7.70 3.60 4.75
N LEU A 110 8.74 4.35 4.35
CA LEU A 110 9.01 5.69 4.86
C LEU A 110 7.82 6.63 4.60
N SER A 111 7.51 7.50 5.54
CA SER A 111 6.37 8.43 5.45
C SER A 111 6.51 9.44 4.30
N SER A 112 7.73 9.87 3.97
CA SER A 112 8.02 10.70 2.79
C SER A 112 7.68 9.96 1.49
N PHE A 113 8.15 8.72 1.36
CA PHE A 113 7.88 7.88 0.20
C PHE A 113 6.40 7.54 0.08
N ALA A 114 5.74 7.20 1.20
CA ALA A 114 4.32 6.92 1.24
C ALA A 114 3.49 8.11 0.75
N ARG A 115 3.81 9.34 1.20
CA ARG A 115 3.16 10.57 0.74
C ARG A 115 3.32 10.77 -0.77
N SER A 116 4.53 10.59 -1.30
CA SER A 116 4.78 10.72 -2.74
C SER A 116 3.99 9.68 -3.55
N GLU A 117 3.97 8.43 -3.11
CA GLU A 117 3.21 7.37 -3.78
C GLU A 117 1.70 7.58 -3.70
N VAL A 118 1.18 8.06 -2.56
CA VAL A 118 -0.24 8.42 -2.41
C VAL A 118 -0.60 9.53 -3.37
N ARG A 119 0.19 10.61 -3.42
CA ARG A 119 -0.01 11.73 -4.37
C ARG A 119 -0.05 11.22 -5.80
N ARG A 120 0.95 10.42 -6.20
CA ARG A 120 1.03 9.81 -7.55
C ARG A 120 -0.19 8.95 -7.87
N LYS A 121 -0.63 8.12 -6.92
CA LYS A 121 -1.78 7.22 -7.10
C LYS A 121 -3.09 8.00 -7.21
N LEU A 122 -3.27 9.04 -6.40
CA LEU A 122 -4.42 9.94 -6.48
C LEU A 122 -4.46 10.68 -7.83
N GLY A 123 -3.32 11.22 -8.28
CA GLY A 123 -3.21 11.85 -9.59
C GLY A 123 -3.64 10.91 -10.71
N TYR A 124 -3.13 9.68 -10.71
CA TYR A 124 -3.56 8.64 -11.66
C TYR A 124 -5.08 8.41 -11.63
N TYR A 125 -5.67 8.28 -10.44
CA TYR A 125 -7.11 8.04 -10.31
C TYR A 125 -7.99 9.22 -10.72
N LEU A 126 -7.47 10.44 -10.58
CA LEU A 126 -8.13 11.68 -10.97
C LEU A 126 -7.86 12.07 -12.42
N GLY A 127 -6.98 11.34 -13.13
CA GLY A 127 -6.56 11.70 -14.48
C GLY A 127 -5.66 12.94 -14.54
N ILE A 128 -4.97 13.25 -13.45
CA ILE A 128 -4.05 14.39 -13.33
C ILE A 128 -2.63 13.89 -13.58
N ASP A 129 -1.95 14.49 -14.55
CA ASP A 129 -0.53 14.26 -14.78
C ASP A 129 0.29 15.08 -13.79
N LEU A 130 0.95 14.37 -12.87
CA LEU A 130 1.80 14.96 -11.84
C LEU A 130 3.29 14.98 -12.23
N THR A 131 3.63 14.55 -13.45
CA THR A 131 5.03 14.56 -13.93
C THR A 131 5.55 15.97 -14.21
N GLN A 132 4.67 16.96 -14.36
CA GLN A 132 5.03 18.37 -14.57
C GLN A 132 5.40 19.14 -13.29
N ASP A 133 5.18 18.58 -12.10
CA ASP A 133 5.46 19.26 -10.83
C ASP A 133 6.97 19.34 -10.47
N TYR A 134 7.85 18.86 -11.36
CA TYR A 134 9.32 18.96 -11.26
C TYR A 134 9.88 20.12 -12.12
N ALA A 135 9.26 21.30 -12.09
CA ALA A 135 9.95 22.51 -12.56
C ALA A 135 11.05 22.86 -11.53
N PRO A 136 12.34 22.82 -11.88
CA PRO A 136 13.38 23.33 -11.00
C PRO A 136 13.18 24.84 -10.84
N LEU A 137 13.26 25.32 -9.60
CA LEU A 137 13.45 26.75 -9.32
C LEU A 137 14.77 27.24 -9.96
#